data_AF-A0A7S2IS12-F1
#
_entry.id   AF-A0A7S2IS12-F1
#
_cell.length_a   1.000
_cell.length_b   1.000
_cell.length_c   1.000
_cell.angle_alpha   90.00
_cell.angle_beta   90.00
_cell.angle_gamma   90.00
#
_symmetry.space_group_name_H-M   'P 1'
#
loop_
_entity.id
_entity.type
_entity.pdbx_description
1 polymer ?
#
loop_
_entity_poly.entity_id
_entity_poly.type
_entity_poly.pdbx_seq_one_letter_code
_entity_poly.pdbx_strand_id
1 'polypeptide(L)'
;GGVIGMLEVIESDFARLEAETSAAEVTAQKFYDEFVTNSKVDKAAKEKDIEHKTAKKQDESQALTSKRGDLDGTQKELDAALAYFDKLRPSCVDAGVSYEDRVARRKAEIESLQEALRILNGED
;
A
#
# COMPACT_ATOMS: atom_id res chain seq x y z
N GLY A 1 73.74 16.21 -48.37
CA GLY A 1 72.48 15.79 -47.75
C GLY A 1 71.31 16.31 -48.56
N GLY A 2 71.01 15.64 -49.67
CA GLY A 2 69.86 15.93 -50.54
C GLY A 2 68.68 15.02 -50.21
N VAL A 3 67.88 14.66 -51.23
CA VAL A 3 66.63 13.86 -51.21
C VAL A 3 66.59 12.70 -50.18
N ILE A 4 67.71 12.01 -49.94
CA ILE A 4 67.80 10.93 -48.94
C ILE A 4 67.46 11.42 -47.52
N GLY A 5 67.96 12.58 -47.09
CA GLY A 5 67.64 13.12 -45.76
C GLY A 5 66.17 13.53 -45.63
N MET A 6 65.52 13.91 -46.74
CA MET A 6 64.07 14.16 -46.74
C MET A 6 63.27 12.86 -46.63
N LEU A 7 63.72 11.78 -47.27
CA LEU A 7 63.11 10.46 -47.14
C LEU A 7 63.24 9.89 -45.73
N GLU A 8 64.39 10.08 -45.08
CA GLU A 8 64.62 9.66 -43.68
C GLU A 8 63.69 10.40 -42.69
N VAL A 9 63.47 11.71 -42.90
CA VAL A 9 62.51 12.47 -42.08
C VAL A 9 61.08 11.98 -42.30
N ILE A 10 60.69 11.76 -43.55
CA ILE A 10 59.36 11.24 -43.90
C ILE A 10 59.12 9.86 -43.28
N GLU A 11 60.13 8.97 -43.33
CA GLU A 11 60.06 7.65 -42.70
C GLU A 11 59.86 7.76 -41.18
N SER A 12 60.65 8.62 -40.51
CA SER A 12 60.51 8.85 -39.07
C SER A 12 59.13 9.42 -38.71
N ASP A 13 58.57 10.31 -39.54
CA ASP A 13 57.23 10.86 -39.32
C ASP A 13 56.14 9.80 -39.50
N PHE A 14 56.26 8.91 -40.49
CA PHE A 14 55.32 7.80 -40.65
C PHE A 14 55.39 6.80 -39.50
N ALA A 15 56.60 6.44 -39.05
CA ALA A 15 56.78 5.54 -37.91
C ALA A 15 56.17 6.12 -36.63
N ARG A 16 56.34 7.44 -36.41
CA ARG A 16 55.72 8.14 -35.27
C ARG A 16 54.19 8.17 -35.40
N LEU A 17 53.67 8.52 -36.58
CA LEU A 17 52.23 8.57 -36.83
C LEU A 17 51.57 7.19 -36.65
N GLU A 18 52.21 6.13 -37.14
CA GLU A 18 51.73 4.75 -36.97
C GLU A 18 51.66 4.37 -35.48
N ALA A 19 52.71 4.67 -34.71
CA ALA A 19 52.76 4.38 -33.28
C ALA A 19 51.69 5.16 -32.50
N GLU A 20 51.54 6.46 -32.76
CA GLU A 20 50.54 7.32 -32.13
C GLU A 20 49.12 6.86 -32.47
N THR A 21 48.84 6.57 -33.75
CA THR A 21 47.52 6.12 -34.21
C THR A 21 47.17 4.76 -33.64
N SER A 22 48.10 3.81 -33.67
CA SER A 22 47.89 2.46 -33.11
C SER A 22 47.59 2.52 -31.61
N ALA A 23 48.33 3.36 -30.86
CA ALA A 23 48.08 3.57 -29.44
C ALA A 23 46.71 4.21 -29.17
N ALA A 24 46.32 5.19 -29.99
CA ALA A 24 45.02 5.84 -29.89
C ALA A 24 43.88 4.87 -30.20
N GLU A 25 44.00 4.04 -31.25
CA GLU A 25 43.00 3.04 -31.62
C GLU A 25 42.82 1.97 -30.54
N VAL A 26 43.91 1.43 -29.99
CA VAL A 26 43.84 0.47 -28.88
C VAL A 26 43.15 1.08 -27.65
N THR A 27 43.41 2.35 -27.37
CA THR A 27 42.82 3.06 -26.24
C THR A 27 41.33 3.33 -26.47
N ALA A 28 40.97 3.80 -27.66
CA ALA A 28 39.58 4.03 -28.04
C ALA A 28 38.76 2.74 -28.01
N GLN A 29 39.32 1.63 -28.51
CA GLN A 29 38.66 0.33 -28.48
C GLN A 29 38.40 -0.14 -27.06
N LYS A 30 39.38 -0.02 -26.15
CA LYS A 30 39.19 -0.36 -24.73
C LYS A 30 38.07 0.45 -24.08
N PHE A 31 38.07 1.78 -24.26
CA PHE A 31 37.01 2.62 -23.72
C PHE A 31 35.64 2.27 -24.28
N TYR A 32 35.56 1.98 -25.57
CA TYR A 32 34.31 1.55 -26.20
C TYR A 32 33.80 0.24 -25.60
N ASP A 33 34.66 -0.77 -25.47
CA ASP A 33 34.30 -2.08 -24.93
C ASP A 33 33.86 -2.00 -23.47
N GLU A 34 34.57 -1.20 -22.66
CA GLU A 34 34.19 -0.92 -21.27
C GLU A 34 32.83 -0.19 -21.20
N PHE A 35 32.66 0.88 -21.99
CA PHE A 35 31.43 1.66 -22.01
C PHE A 35 30.22 0.82 -22.41
N VAL A 36 30.36 0.01 -23.47
CA VAL A 36 29.28 -0.86 -23.96
C VAL A 36 28.96 -1.93 -22.92
N THR A 37 29.96 -2.53 -22.28
CA THR A 37 29.75 -3.54 -21.25
C THR A 37 29.01 -2.95 -20.04
N ASN A 38 29.50 -1.83 -19.51
CA ASN A 38 28.89 -1.15 -18.37
C ASN A 38 27.46 -0.70 -18.70
N SER A 39 27.25 -0.12 -19.89
CA SER A 39 25.92 0.32 -20.34
C SER A 39 24.93 -0.83 -20.48
N LYS A 40 25.36 -2.01 -20.93
CA LYS A 40 24.50 -3.21 -21.02
C LYS A 40 24.09 -3.69 -19.64
N VAL A 41 25.03 -3.74 -18.70
CA VAL A 41 24.77 -4.14 -17.30
C VAL A 41 23.80 -3.16 -16.64
N ASP A 42 24.07 -1.87 -16.76
CA ASP A 42 23.23 -0.81 -16.22
C ASP A 42 21.82 -0.83 -16.80
N LYS A 43 21.71 -1.03 -18.11
CA LYS A 43 20.41 -1.15 -18.78
C LYS A 43 19.63 -2.34 -18.23
N ALA A 44 20.24 -3.52 -18.15
CA ALA A 44 19.57 -4.71 -17.64
C ALA A 44 19.12 -4.55 -16.17
N ALA A 45 19.97 -3.94 -15.33
CA ALA A 45 19.62 -3.63 -13.94
C ALA A 45 18.43 -2.67 -13.86
N LYS A 46 18.45 -1.59 -14.65
CA LYS A 46 17.35 -0.60 -14.69
C LYS A 46 16.05 -1.19 -15.22
N GLU A 47 16.10 -2.06 -16.23
CA GLU A 47 14.92 -2.76 -16.75
C GLU A 47 14.28 -3.64 -15.66
N LYS A 48 15.09 -4.37 -14.90
CA LYS A 48 14.61 -5.17 -13.75
C LYS A 48 14.04 -4.31 -12.64
N ASP A 49 14.69 -3.20 -12.31
CA ASP A 49 14.17 -2.23 -11.34
C ASP A 49 12.81 -1.68 -11.76
N ILE A 50 12.63 -1.36 -13.04
CA ILE A 50 11.36 -0.86 -13.59
C ILE A 50 10.28 -1.94 -13.45
N GLU A 51 10.58 -3.18 -13.81
CA GLU A 51 9.66 -4.31 -13.69
C GLU A 51 9.19 -4.48 -12.23
N HIS A 52 10.13 -4.57 -11.28
CA HIS A 52 9.82 -4.72 -9.86
C HIS A 52 9.04 -3.53 -9.28
N LYS A 53 9.43 -2.30 -9.61
CA LYS A 53 8.73 -1.09 -9.14
C LYS A 53 7.33 -0.99 -9.72
N THR A 54 7.14 -1.41 -10.97
CA THR A 54 5.82 -1.41 -11.63
C THR A 54 4.90 -2.43 -10.98
N ALA A 55 5.37 -3.65 -10.74
CA ALA A 55 4.62 -4.68 -10.03
C ALA A 55 4.23 -4.22 -8.62
N LYS A 56 5.20 -3.72 -7.84
CA LYS A 56 4.95 -3.22 -6.49
C LYS A 56 3.94 -2.08 -6.47
N LYS A 57 4.02 -1.14 -7.42
CA LYS A 57 3.05 -0.05 -7.55
C LYS A 57 1.64 -0.58 -7.80
N GLN A 58 1.49 -1.60 -8.64
CA GLN A 58 0.21 -2.23 -8.92
C GLN A 58 -0.37 -2.89 -7.67
N ASP A 59 0.43 -3.68 -6.96
CA ASP A 59 0.02 -4.36 -5.72
C ASP A 59 -0.42 -3.36 -4.65
N GLU A 60 0.36 -2.31 -4.41
CA GLU A 60 0.04 -1.26 -3.45
C GLU A 60 -1.23 -0.47 -3.85
N SER A 61 -1.43 -0.22 -5.15
CA SER A 61 -2.64 0.44 -5.65
C SER A 61 -3.90 -0.40 -5.45
N GLN A 62 -3.78 -1.72 -5.64
CA GLN A 62 -4.87 -2.66 -5.40
C GLN A 62 -5.18 -2.76 -3.90
N ALA A 63 -4.15 -2.89 -3.05
CA ALA A 63 -4.29 -2.91 -1.61
C ALA A 63 -4.96 -1.62 -1.08
N LEU A 64 -4.55 -0.45 -1.59
CA LEU A 64 -5.17 0.83 -1.25
C LEU A 64 -6.66 0.86 -1.61
N THR A 65 -7.02 0.35 -2.80
CA THR A 65 -8.41 0.31 -3.25
C THR A 65 -9.25 -0.60 -2.35
N SER A 66 -8.76 -1.80 -2.03
CA SER A 66 -9.43 -2.72 -1.11
C SER A 66 -9.61 -2.09 0.27
N LYS A 67 -8.55 -1.48 0.82
CA LYS A 67 -8.59 -0.86 2.16
C LYS A 67 -9.55 0.31 2.25
N ARG A 68 -9.70 1.08 1.16
CA ARG A 68 -10.72 2.13 1.07
C ARG A 68 -12.14 1.55 1.08
N GLY A 69 -12.36 0.44 0.38
CA GLY A 69 -13.64 -0.28 0.42
C GLY A 69 -13.95 -0.83 1.83
N ASP A 70 -12.97 -1.48 2.46
CA ASP A 70 -13.08 -1.97 3.84
C ASP A 70 -13.44 -0.83 4.80
N LEU A 71 -12.76 0.32 4.68
CA LEU A 71 -13.00 1.50 5.52
C LEU A 71 -14.44 2.03 5.35
N ASP A 72 -14.90 2.21 4.10
CA ASP A 72 -16.26 2.68 3.82
C ASP A 72 -17.32 1.70 4.36
N GLY A 73 -17.10 0.39 4.20
CA GLY A 73 -17.99 -0.64 4.73
C GLY A 73 -18.06 -0.62 6.25
N THR A 74 -16.90 -0.66 6.91
CA THR A 74 -16.82 -0.65 8.39
C THR A 74 -17.36 0.63 8.99
N GLN A 75 -17.19 1.79 8.34
CA GLN A 75 -17.79 3.04 8.78
C GLN A 75 -19.32 2.98 8.73
N LYS A 76 -19.90 2.45 7.65
CA LYS A 76 -21.35 2.25 7.54
C LYS A 76 -21.89 1.31 8.61
N GLU A 77 -21.19 0.22 8.89
CA GLU A 77 -21.56 -0.70 9.97
C GLU A 77 -21.49 -0.03 11.34
N LEU A 78 -20.44 0.75 11.60
CA LEU A 78 -20.28 1.51 12.83
C LEU A 78 -21.40 2.53 13.01
N ASP A 79 -21.71 3.31 11.97
CA ASP A 79 -22.77 4.32 12.01
C ASP A 79 -24.14 3.67 12.27
N ALA A 80 -24.41 2.52 11.64
CA ALA A 80 -25.62 1.76 11.88
C ALA A 80 -25.70 1.22 13.32
N ALA A 81 -24.58 0.70 13.86
CA ALA A 81 -24.50 0.21 15.22
C ALA A 81 -24.73 1.33 16.25
N LEU A 82 -24.15 2.51 16.02
CA LEU A 82 -24.35 3.69 16.86
C LEU A 82 -25.80 4.18 16.82
N ALA A 83 -26.41 4.25 15.63
CA ALA A 83 -27.82 4.62 15.50
C ALA A 83 -28.75 3.64 16.24
N TYR A 84 -28.47 2.34 16.15
CA TYR A 84 -29.20 1.32 16.90
C TYR A 84 -28.99 1.44 18.40
N PHE A 85 -27.75 1.67 18.84
CA PHE A 85 -27.41 1.89 20.23
C PHE A 85 -28.17 3.10 20.80
N ASP A 86 -28.17 4.24 20.11
CA ASP A 86 -28.89 5.44 20.55
C ASP A 86 -30.41 5.23 20.61
N LYS A 87 -30.97 4.37 19.76
CA LYS A 87 -32.38 3.98 19.86
C LYS A 87 -32.67 3.17 21.11
N LEU A 88 -31.77 2.28 21.52
CA LEU A 88 -31.95 1.45 22.72
C LEU A 88 -31.61 2.17 24.02
N ARG A 89 -30.64 3.09 23.98
CA ARG A 89 -30.07 3.78 25.15
C ARG A 89 -31.13 4.38 26.09
N PRO A 90 -32.19 5.08 25.62
CA PRO A 90 -33.23 5.59 26.49
C PRO A 90 -33.95 4.53 27.31
N SER A 91 -34.17 3.34 26.72
CA SER A 91 -34.95 2.26 27.32
C SER A 91 -34.12 1.31 28.20
N CYS A 92 -32.83 1.17 27.87
CA CYS A 92 -31.93 0.21 28.50
C CYS A 92 -30.97 0.85 29.51
N VAL A 93 -30.55 2.09 29.28
CA VAL A 93 -29.53 2.78 30.08
C VAL A 93 -30.12 3.98 30.81
N ASP A 94 -30.81 4.87 30.09
CA ASP A 94 -31.29 6.15 30.65
C ASP A 94 -32.67 6.03 31.34
N ALA A 95 -33.29 4.84 31.31
CA ALA A 95 -34.63 4.64 31.85
C ALA A 95 -34.73 4.89 33.36
N GLY A 96 -33.61 4.96 34.09
CA GLY A 96 -33.56 5.32 35.51
C GLY A 96 -34.27 4.35 36.46
N VAL A 97 -34.90 3.29 35.94
CA VAL A 97 -35.60 2.29 36.74
C VAL A 97 -34.72 1.07 36.94
N SER A 98 -34.42 0.76 38.20
CA SER A 98 -33.70 -0.46 38.56
C SER A 98 -34.52 -1.69 38.14
N TYR A 99 -33.83 -2.80 37.88
CA TYR A 99 -34.50 -4.07 37.61
C TYR A 99 -35.44 -4.45 38.76
N GLU A 100 -35.02 -4.19 40.00
CA GLU A 100 -35.79 -4.45 41.22
C GLU A 100 -37.11 -3.66 41.22
N ASP A 101 -37.08 -2.36 40.91
CA ASP A 101 -38.30 -1.53 40.82
C ASP A 101 -39.26 -1.98 39.70
N ARG A 102 -38.72 -2.53 38.60
CA ARG A 102 -39.55 -3.11 37.53
C ARG A 102 -40.21 -4.40 37.99
N VAL A 103 -39.48 -5.26 38.70
CA VAL A 103 -40.00 -6.53 39.23
C VAL A 103 -41.04 -6.27 40.32
N ALA A 104 -40.79 -5.33 41.24
CA ALA A 104 -41.72 -4.97 42.29
C ALA A 104 -43.06 -4.46 41.73
N ARG A 105 -43.03 -3.55 40.75
CA ARG A 105 -44.25 -3.06 40.09
C ARG A 105 -45.03 -4.16 39.39
N ARG A 106 -44.35 -5.07 38.69
CA ARG A 106 -44.99 -6.23 38.03
C ARG A 106 -45.61 -7.19 39.04
N LYS A 107 -44.96 -7.43 40.18
CA LYS A 107 -45.52 -8.28 41.25
C LYS A 107 -46.80 -7.67 41.82
N ALA A 108 -46.78 -6.37 42.13
CA ALA A 108 -47.96 -5.66 42.62
C ALA A 108 -49.12 -5.69 41.60
N GLU A 109 -48.82 -5.54 40.30
CA GLU A 109 -49.81 -5.66 39.23
C GLU A 109 -50.38 -7.09 39.14
N ILE A 110 -49.54 -8.13 39.23
CA ILE A 110 -49.98 -9.53 39.23
C ILE A 110 -50.88 -9.84 40.42
N GLU A 111 -50.51 -9.40 41.62
CA GLU A 111 -51.33 -9.59 42.83
C GLU A 111 -52.69 -8.90 42.68
N SER A 112 -52.71 -7.67 42.17
CA SER A 112 -53.97 -6.94 41.90
C SER A 112 -54.84 -7.65 40.85
N LEU A 113 -54.23 -8.20 39.79
CA LEU A 113 -54.96 -8.94 38.75
C LEU A 113 -55.49 -10.28 39.26
N GLN A 114 -54.74 -10.97 40.12
CA GLN A 114 -55.18 -12.20 40.78
C GLN A 114 -56.34 -11.95 41.72
N GLU A 115 -56.32 -10.84 42.46
CA GLU A 115 -57.42 -10.44 43.32
C GLU A 115 -58.68 -10.13 42.48
N ALA A 116 -58.54 -9.33 41.41
CA ALA A 116 -59.65 -9.05 40.51
C ALA A 116 -60.23 -10.33 39.88
N LEU A 117 -59.38 -11.30 39.55
CA LEU A 117 -59.80 -12.61 39.03
C LEU A 117 -60.58 -13.40 40.09
N ARG A 118 -60.15 -13.38 41.36
CA ARG A 118 -60.82 -14.06 42.48
C ARG A 118 -62.22 -13.50 42.70
N ILE A 119 -62.34 -12.16 42.70
CA ILE A 119 -63.61 -11.44 42.76
C ILE A 119 -64.53 -11.86 41.59
N LEU A 120 -63.99 -11.92 40.36
CA LEU A 120 -64.76 -12.30 39.16
C LEU A 120 -65.18 -13.77 39.14
N ASN A 121 -64.38 -14.65 39.74
CA ASN A 121 -64.69 -16.09 39.85
C ASN A 121 -65.61 -16.41 41.04
N GLY A 122 -65.95 -15.43 41.87
CA GLY A 122 -66.81 -15.62 43.05
C GLY A 122 -66.14 -16.43 44.15
N GLU A 123 -64.81 -16.37 44.25
CA GLU A 123 -64.00 -17.06 45.26
C GLU A 123 -63.73 -16.19 46.51
N ASP A 124 -64.47 -15.08 46.67
CA ASP A 124 -64.44 -14.16 47.83
C ASP A 124 -65.72 -14.23 48.69
#